data_AF-A0A960EMS8-F1
#
_entry.id   AF-A0A960EMS8-F1
#
_cell.length_a   1.000
_cell.length_b   1.000
_cell.length_c   1.000
_cell.angle_alpha   90.00
_cell.angle_beta   90.00
_cell.angle_gamma   90.00
#
_symmetry.space_group_name_H-M   'P 1'
#
loop_
_entity.id
_entity.type
_entity.pdbx_description
1 polymer ?
#
loop_
_entity_poly.entity_id
_entity_poly.type
_entity_poly.pdbx_seq_one_letter_code
_entity_poly.pdbx_strand_id
1 'polypeptide(L)'
;MTAGRHPGEVVPFSPHAHDTFRFLDRSMDDRGVVRLRYGLDGGPEFEERFDLPLPDSREAVDEARIERLLSLLHWVAGVSYYKTAAPPRVAFSGGPPPPATATLLEVLYSEGLGEFAATAGLRHIPRPAFAPGPAPDLHPDDTPPRRVLVPVGGGKDSAVAIEVVRRSGLEFALFSVGAAPAIERTVAVADRPWLRARRHIDPLVRDGLLHSALNGHVPVTAIVSCVALLVAALHGYDTVSLANERSASAGNRWFDGVEINHQFSKSARAEALFADALREVAPGLRLFSILRPASELSIARAFARLTRYHRAFTSC
;
A
#
# COMPACT_ATOMS: atom_id res chain seq x y z
N MET A 1 -1.28 -36.54 6.12
CA MET A 1 -2.70 -36.67 5.72
C MET A 1 -3.35 -35.31 5.94
N THR A 2 -3.36 -34.46 4.92
CA THR A 2 -4.01 -33.15 4.97
C THR A 2 -5.50 -33.36 4.74
N ALA A 3 -6.28 -33.33 5.81
CA ALA A 3 -7.74 -33.28 5.72
C ALA A 3 -8.14 -32.04 4.90
N GLY A 4 -8.82 -32.26 3.78
CA GLY A 4 -9.38 -31.18 2.96
C GLY A 4 -10.41 -30.42 3.79
N ARG A 5 -10.17 -29.12 4.03
CA ARG A 5 -11.11 -28.25 4.71
C ARG A 5 -12.31 -27.97 3.81
N HIS A 6 -13.51 -27.98 4.38
CA HIS A 6 -14.73 -27.57 3.68
C HIS A 6 -14.74 -26.04 3.49
N PRO A 7 -15.14 -25.53 2.30
CA PRO A 7 -15.25 -24.09 2.09
C PRO A 7 -16.33 -23.49 3.02
N GLY A 8 -15.93 -22.52 3.85
CA GLY A 8 -16.82 -21.79 4.77
C GLY A 8 -16.79 -22.25 6.23
N GLU A 9 -15.91 -23.18 6.61
CA GLU A 9 -15.77 -23.60 8.00
C GLU A 9 -15.12 -22.49 8.86
N VAL A 10 -15.82 -22.06 9.90
CA VAL A 10 -15.31 -21.12 10.90
C VAL A 10 -14.32 -21.83 11.81
N VAL A 11 -13.11 -21.30 11.92
CA VAL A 11 -11.99 -21.85 12.69
C VAL A 11 -11.92 -21.12 14.04
N PRO A 12 -12.00 -21.83 15.17
CA PRO A 12 -11.72 -21.26 16.48
C PRO A 12 -10.31 -20.64 16.50
N PHE A 13 -10.20 -19.39 16.93
CA PHE A 13 -8.93 -18.66 16.91
C PHE A 13 -8.76 -17.84 18.19
N SER A 14 -7.54 -17.87 18.75
CA SER A 14 -7.20 -17.12 19.96
C SER A 14 -6.05 -16.15 19.62
N PRO A 15 -6.33 -14.86 19.43
CA PRO A 15 -5.31 -13.86 19.11
C PRO A 15 -4.10 -13.90 20.04
N HIS A 16 -4.34 -14.07 21.34
CA HIS A 16 -3.29 -14.04 22.37
C HIS A 16 -2.47 -15.34 22.48
N ALA A 17 -2.77 -16.37 21.69
CA ALA A 17 -1.97 -17.59 21.64
C ALA A 17 -0.75 -17.49 20.69
N HIS A 18 -0.57 -16.34 20.04
CA HIS A 18 0.48 -16.11 19.05
C HIS A 18 1.42 -15.01 19.53
N ASP A 19 2.72 -15.30 19.62
CA ASP A 19 3.74 -14.35 20.07
C ASP A 19 4.50 -13.72 18.89
N THR A 20 4.44 -14.33 17.69
CA THR A 20 5.26 -13.93 16.54
C THR A 20 4.48 -13.94 15.22
N PHE A 21 4.47 -12.81 14.54
CA PHE A 21 4.07 -12.72 13.13
C PHE A 21 5.27 -12.98 12.22
N ARG A 22 5.11 -13.85 11.22
CA ARG A 22 6.19 -14.32 10.36
C ARG A 22 5.94 -13.92 8.91
N PHE A 23 6.91 -13.23 8.32
CA PHE A 23 7.01 -13.05 6.87
C PHE A 23 7.69 -14.28 6.27
N LEU A 24 6.91 -15.15 5.61
CA LEU A 24 7.36 -16.49 5.21
C LEU A 24 8.05 -16.48 3.84
N ASP A 25 7.33 -16.07 2.80
CA ASP A 25 7.81 -16.16 1.43
C ASP A 25 7.13 -15.11 0.55
N ARG A 26 7.78 -14.74 -0.55
CA ARG A 26 7.22 -13.88 -1.58
C ARG A 26 7.71 -14.32 -2.96
N SER A 27 6.86 -14.22 -3.97
CA SER A 27 7.24 -14.51 -5.35
C SER A 27 6.41 -13.72 -6.35
N MET A 28 6.94 -13.57 -7.56
CA MET A 28 6.21 -13.10 -8.73
C MET A 28 6.48 -14.06 -9.88
N ASP A 29 5.42 -14.56 -10.53
CA ASP A 29 5.56 -15.41 -11.71
C ASP A 29 5.60 -14.61 -13.03
N ASP A 30 5.90 -15.29 -14.13
CA ASP A 30 5.99 -14.70 -15.47
C ASP A 30 4.65 -14.15 -15.99
N ARG A 31 3.53 -14.46 -15.33
CA ARG A 31 2.19 -13.94 -15.64
C ARG A 31 1.85 -12.71 -14.81
N GLY A 32 2.77 -12.22 -13.99
CA GLY A 32 2.57 -11.05 -13.13
C GLY A 32 1.75 -11.37 -11.88
N VAL A 33 1.64 -12.66 -11.51
CA VAL A 33 0.98 -13.05 -10.26
C VAL A 33 1.99 -12.97 -9.14
N VAL A 34 1.76 -12.04 -8.23
CA VAL A 34 2.49 -11.91 -6.97
C VAL A 34 1.81 -12.74 -5.89
N ARG A 35 2.59 -13.51 -5.12
CA ARG A 35 2.14 -14.24 -3.94
C ARG A 35 2.96 -13.82 -2.73
N LEU A 36 2.27 -13.47 -1.65
CA LEU A 36 2.86 -13.01 -0.39
C LEU A 36 2.37 -13.92 0.73
N ARG A 37 3.29 -14.62 1.38
CA ARG A 37 2.96 -15.60 2.43
C ARG A 37 3.33 -15.09 3.80
N TYR A 38 2.43 -15.31 4.74
CA TYR A 38 2.55 -14.90 6.14
C TYR A 38 2.15 -16.04 7.06
N GLY A 39 2.51 -15.97 8.33
CA GLY A 39 2.01 -16.92 9.31
C GLY A 39 2.10 -16.40 10.74
N LEU A 40 1.30 -17.01 11.61
CA LEU A 40 1.44 -16.88 13.05
C LEU A 40 2.18 -18.10 13.59
N ASP A 41 2.96 -17.94 14.64
CA ASP A 41 3.57 -19.06 15.36
C ASP A 41 2.49 -19.95 16.00
N GLY A 42 2.59 -21.26 15.78
CA GLY A 42 1.56 -22.22 16.22
C GLY A 42 0.17 -21.99 15.63
N GLY A 43 0.05 -21.16 14.58
CA GLY A 43 -1.22 -20.69 14.04
C GLY A 43 -1.38 -20.91 12.53
N PRO A 44 -2.37 -20.25 11.90
CA PRO A 44 -2.59 -20.32 10.47
C PRO A 44 -1.47 -19.66 9.67
N GLU A 45 -1.31 -20.13 8.43
CA GLU A 45 -0.61 -19.41 7.37
C GLU A 45 -1.62 -18.71 6.47
N PHE A 46 -1.18 -17.63 5.83
CA PHE A 46 -1.98 -16.81 4.94
C PHE A 46 -1.26 -16.62 3.61
N GLU A 47 -2.00 -16.54 2.52
CA GLU A 47 -1.51 -16.12 1.21
C GLU A 47 -2.32 -14.94 0.67
N GLU A 48 -1.64 -13.81 0.44
CA GLU A 48 -2.18 -12.71 -0.35
C GLU A 48 -1.69 -12.80 -1.79
N ARG A 49 -2.58 -12.55 -2.74
CA ARG A 49 -2.24 -12.55 -4.17
C ARG A 49 -2.52 -11.19 -4.81
N PHE A 50 -1.63 -10.76 -5.69
CA PHE A 50 -1.89 -9.65 -6.61
C PHE A 50 -1.75 -10.11 -8.05
N ASP A 51 -2.64 -9.67 -8.93
CA ASP A 51 -2.45 -9.80 -10.38
C ASP A 51 -1.99 -8.44 -10.90
N LEU A 52 -0.75 -8.36 -11.36
CA LEU A 52 -0.16 -7.14 -11.91
C LEU A 52 -0.33 -7.10 -13.44
N PRO A 53 -0.60 -5.92 -14.03
CA PRO A 53 -0.50 -5.76 -15.47
C PRO A 53 0.98 -5.83 -15.87
N LEU A 54 1.31 -6.69 -16.83
CA LEU A 54 2.66 -6.76 -17.40
C LEU A 54 2.79 -5.88 -18.65
N PRO A 55 3.99 -5.34 -18.93
CA PRO A 55 4.27 -4.70 -20.22
C PRO A 55 4.37 -5.75 -21.34
N ASP A 56 4.27 -5.31 -22.60
CA ASP A 56 4.44 -6.18 -23.76
C ASP A 56 5.88 -6.74 -23.88
N SER A 57 6.87 -6.00 -23.37
CA SER A 57 8.27 -6.42 -23.27
C SER A 57 8.84 -6.15 -21.88
N ARG A 58 9.63 -7.10 -21.37
CA ARG A 58 10.32 -7.04 -20.08
C ARG A 58 11.85 -6.93 -20.19
N GLU A 59 12.40 -6.81 -21.41
CA GLU A 59 13.86 -6.87 -21.64
C GLU A 59 14.66 -5.81 -20.88
N ALA A 60 14.06 -4.65 -20.61
CA ALA A 60 14.70 -3.54 -19.89
C ALA A 60 14.36 -3.51 -18.38
N VAL A 61 13.65 -4.51 -17.85
CA VAL A 61 13.24 -4.54 -16.44
C VAL A 61 14.44 -4.93 -15.56
N ASP A 62 14.76 -4.08 -14.59
CA ASP A 62 15.73 -4.38 -13.54
C ASP A 62 15.10 -5.35 -12.52
N GLU A 63 15.30 -6.66 -12.73
CA GLU A 63 14.76 -7.71 -11.86
C GLU A 63 15.22 -7.58 -10.40
N ALA A 64 16.43 -7.06 -10.15
CA ALA A 64 16.90 -6.84 -8.78
C ALA A 64 16.11 -5.72 -8.08
N ARG A 65 15.74 -4.66 -8.81
CA ARG A 65 14.83 -3.62 -8.31
C ARG A 65 13.43 -4.16 -8.07
N ILE A 66 12.91 -5.01 -8.96
CA ILE A 66 11.61 -5.66 -8.76
C ILE A 66 11.62 -6.50 -7.47
N GLU A 67 12.65 -7.29 -7.23
CA GLU A 67 12.77 -8.09 -6.00
C GLU A 67 12.78 -7.26 -4.71
N ARG A 68 13.46 -6.11 -4.73
CA ARG A 68 13.47 -5.18 -3.59
C ARG A 68 12.10 -4.52 -3.37
N LEU A 69 11.42 -4.10 -4.44
CA LEU A 69 10.06 -3.56 -4.37
C LEU A 69 9.03 -4.63 -3.95
N LEU A 70 9.24 -5.88 -4.35
CA LEU A 70 8.43 -7.04 -3.95
C LEU A 70 8.60 -7.30 -2.45
N SER A 71 9.82 -7.17 -1.93
CA SER A 71 10.09 -7.22 -0.48
C SER A 71 9.33 -6.13 0.27
N LEU A 72 9.40 -4.89 -0.23
CA LEU A 72 8.69 -3.76 0.35
C LEU A 72 7.16 -4.00 0.38
N LEU A 73 6.58 -4.47 -0.73
CA LEU A 73 5.17 -4.84 -0.78
C LEU A 73 4.84 -5.96 0.22
N HIS A 74 5.68 -7.00 0.32
CA HIS A 74 5.49 -8.11 1.26
C HIS A 74 5.38 -7.61 2.69
N TRP A 75 6.31 -6.75 3.12
CA TRP A 75 6.32 -6.21 4.47
C TRP A 75 5.16 -5.25 4.74
N VAL A 76 4.84 -4.37 3.80
CA VAL A 76 3.76 -3.39 3.94
C VAL A 76 2.38 -4.05 3.93
N ALA A 77 2.13 -5.01 3.04
CA ALA A 77 0.84 -5.70 2.94
C ALA A 77 0.54 -6.61 4.15
N GLY A 78 1.59 -7.06 4.84
CA GLY A 78 1.50 -7.90 6.03
C GLY A 78 0.64 -7.34 7.16
N VAL A 79 0.44 -6.02 7.23
CA VAL A 79 -0.47 -5.36 8.18
C VAL A 79 -1.88 -5.96 8.15
N SER A 80 -2.32 -6.45 6.98
CA SER A 80 -3.63 -7.06 6.78
C SER A 80 -3.81 -8.37 7.55
N TYR A 81 -2.71 -9.08 7.82
CA TYR A 81 -2.69 -10.38 8.51
C TYR A 81 -2.16 -10.24 9.94
N TYR A 82 -1.17 -9.38 10.16
CA TYR A 82 -0.66 -9.05 11.49
C TYR A 82 -1.80 -8.66 12.43
N LYS A 83 -2.75 -7.84 11.95
CA LYS A 83 -3.89 -7.38 12.75
C LYS A 83 -4.79 -8.50 13.28
N THR A 84 -4.71 -9.72 12.76
CA THR A 84 -5.55 -10.85 13.22
C THR A 84 -5.22 -11.25 14.66
N ALA A 85 -3.95 -11.10 15.07
CA ALA A 85 -3.46 -11.41 16.41
C ALA A 85 -2.69 -10.26 17.10
N ALA A 86 -2.16 -9.32 16.32
CA ALA A 86 -1.28 -8.24 16.77
C ALA A 86 -0.15 -8.71 17.71
N PRO A 87 0.62 -9.75 17.34
CA PRO A 87 1.66 -10.29 18.21
C PRO A 87 2.78 -9.27 18.47
N PRO A 88 3.49 -9.37 19.60
CA PRO A 88 4.54 -8.42 19.97
C PRO A 88 5.80 -8.54 19.11
N ARG A 89 6.05 -9.69 18.47
CA ARG A 89 7.27 -9.93 17.67
C ARG A 89 6.96 -10.12 16.20
N VAL A 90 7.92 -9.74 15.36
CA VAL A 90 7.95 -10.06 13.94
C VAL A 90 9.22 -10.84 13.60
N ALA A 91 9.12 -11.76 12.64
CA ALA A 91 10.26 -12.54 12.15
C ALA A 91 10.23 -12.65 10.62
N PHE A 92 11.41 -12.78 10.03
CA PHE A 92 11.60 -12.81 8.58
C PHE A 92 12.31 -14.09 8.15
N SER A 93 11.68 -14.86 7.28
CA SER A 93 12.34 -16.01 6.63
C SER A 93 13.24 -15.56 5.47
N GLY A 94 12.90 -14.46 4.79
CA GLY A 94 13.64 -13.92 3.63
C GLY A 94 14.66 -12.81 3.95
N GLY A 95 15.08 -12.68 5.22
CA GLY A 95 15.98 -11.64 5.68
C GLY A 95 15.27 -10.35 6.17
N PRO A 96 15.92 -9.59 7.07
CA PRO A 96 15.35 -8.36 7.63
C PRO A 96 15.29 -7.20 6.62
N PRO A 97 14.40 -6.22 6.82
CA PRO A 97 14.32 -5.02 5.99
C PRO A 97 15.56 -4.11 6.18
N PRO A 98 16.00 -3.40 5.14
CA PRO A 98 17.01 -2.34 5.26
C PRO A 98 16.60 -1.21 6.24
N PRO A 99 17.55 -0.41 6.76
CA PRO A 99 17.29 0.55 7.85
C PRO A 99 16.15 1.55 7.64
N ALA A 100 16.07 2.22 6.48
CA ALA A 100 14.99 3.18 6.24
C ALA A 100 13.64 2.45 6.08
N THR A 101 13.66 1.27 5.45
CA THR A 101 12.48 0.41 5.35
C THR A 101 12.00 -0.11 6.70
N ALA A 102 12.92 -0.49 7.60
CA ALA A 102 12.59 -0.91 8.97
C ALA A 102 11.88 0.22 9.74
N THR A 103 12.40 1.45 9.62
CA THR A 103 11.79 2.66 10.23
C THR A 103 10.37 2.90 9.70
N LEU A 104 10.18 2.81 8.38
CA LEU A 104 8.85 2.89 7.76
C LEU A 104 7.90 1.83 8.35
N LEU A 105 8.37 0.59 8.49
CA LEU A 105 7.55 -0.52 8.97
C LEU A 105 7.18 -0.40 10.46
N GLU A 106 8.10 0.02 11.32
CA GLU A 106 7.80 0.27 12.74
C GLU A 106 6.69 1.32 12.90
N VAL A 107 6.77 2.42 12.14
CA VAL A 107 5.75 3.47 12.16
C VAL A 107 4.44 2.97 11.53
N LEU A 108 4.50 2.22 10.43
CA LEU A 108 3.30 1.68 9.77
C LEU A 108 2.54 0.69 10.66
N TYR A 109 3.25 -0.20 11.35
CA TYR A 109 2.67 -1.21 12.25
C TYR A 109 2.30 -0.66 13.63
N SER A 110 2.66 0.59 13.93
CA SER A 110 2.22 1.32 15.11
C SER A 110 1.19 2.38 14.76
N GLU A 111 1.61 3.58 14.37
CA GLU A 111 0.74 4.71 14.01
C GLU A 111 -0.26 4.33 12.91
N GLY A 112 0.19 3.59 11.88
CA GLY A 112 -0.68 3.13 10.79
C GLY A 112 -1.75 2.10 11.21
N LEU A 113 -1.57 1.45 12.35
CA LEU A 113 -2.53 0.52 12.97
C LEU A 113 -3.20 1.10 14.22
N GLY A 114 -3.03 2.40 14.48
CA GLY A 114 -3.60 3.06 15.67
C GLY A 114 -5.12 2.94 15.74
N GLU A 115 -5.83 3.18 14.63
CA GLU A 115 -7.29 3.02 14.61
C GLU A 115 -7.72 1.56 14.78
N PHE A 116 -7.00 0.61 14.17
CA PHE A 116 -7.22 -0.80 14.43
C PHE A 116 -7.11 -1.08 15.93
N ALA A 117 -6.05 -0.62 16.59
CA ALA A 117 -5.87 -0.84 18.03
C ALA A 117 -7.05 -0.29 18.84
N ALA A 118 -7.50 0.92 18.49
CA ALA A 118 -8.59 1.60 19.19
C ALA A 118 -9.99 1.02 18.88
N THR A 119 -10.18 0.38 17.74
CA THR A 119 -11.47 -0.27 17.34
C THR A 119 -11.54 -1.72 17.80
N ALA A 120 -10.42 -2.44 17.77
CA ALA A 120 -10.30 -3.82 18.23
C ALA A 120 -10.23 -3.94 19.77
N GLY A 121 -10.22 -2.83 20.50
CA GLY A 121 -10.20 -2.82 21.97
C GLY A 121 -8.87 -3.26 22.58
N LEU A 122 -7.75 -3.03 21.87
CA LEU A 122 -6.43 -3.29 22.44
C LEU A 122 -6.16 -2.37 23.63
N ARG A 123 -5.26 -2.78 24.53
CA ARG A 123 -4.83 -1.92 25.65
C ARG A 123 -3.88 -0.81 25.21
N HIS A 124 -3.03 -1.11 24.23
CA HIS A 124 -2.00 -0.22 23.71
C HIS A 124 -1.94 -0.33 22.18
N ILE A 125 -1.40 0.70 21.53
CA ILE A 125 -1.07 0.62 20.11
C ILE A 125 0.07 -0.40 19.94
N PRO A 126 -0.01 -1.34 18.98
CA PRO A 126 1.07 -2.27 18.70
C PRO A 126 2.38 -1.54 18.37
N ARG A 127 3.51 -2.06 18.85
CA ARG A 127 4.85 -1.52 18.55
C ARG A 127 5.84 -2.66 18.30
N PRO A 128 5.62 -3.50 17.28
CA PRO A 128 6.59 -4.52 16.92
C PRO A 128 7.89 -3.87 16.45
N ALA A 129 9.03 -4.39 16.93
CA ALA A 129 10.35 -3.93 16.49
C ALA A 129 10.74 -4.60 15.17
N PHE A 130 11.22 -3.82 14.21
CA PHE A 130 11.76 -4.33 12.95
C PHE A 130 13.28 -4.21 12.97
N ALA A 131 13.97 -5.27 13.40
CA ALA A 131 15.43 -5.28 13.44
C ALA A 131 15.99 -4.99 12.03
N PRO A 132 16.83 -3.95 11.86
CA PRO A 132 17.32 -3.55 10.55
C PRO A 132 18.38 -4.53 10.04
N GLY A 133 18.29 -4.85 8.76
CA GLY A 133 19.29 -5.57 7.98
C GLY A 133 20.36 -4.65 7.38
N PRO A 134 21.26 -5.22 6.56
CA PRO A 134 22.18 -4.41 5.77
C PRO A 134 21.41 -3.59 4.73
N ALA A 135 21.84 -2.35 4.51
CA ALA A 135 21.38 -1.55 3.38
C ALA A 135 21.98 -2.10 2.08
N PRO A 136 21.22 -2.12 0.96
CA PRO A 136 21.78 -2.48 -0.32
C PRO A 136 22.80 -1.40 -0.77
N ASP A 137 23.88 -1.84 -1.41
CA ASP A 137 24.89 -0.93 -1.97
C ASP A 137 24.40 -0.40 -3.32
N LEU A 138 23.65 0.71 -3.29
CA LEU A 138 23.07 1.35 -4.46
C LEU A 138 23.45 2.83 -4.49
N HIS A 139 23.70 3.34 -5.70
CA HIS A 139 23.96 4.76 -5.89
C HIS A 139 22.66 5.58 -5.95
N PRO A 140 22.62 6.78 -5.35
CA PRO A 140 21.53 7.71 -5.55
C PRO A 140 21.32 8.02 -7.04
N ASP A 141 20.06 8.20 -7.42
CA ASP A 141 19.69 8.62 -8.78
C ASP A 141 18.77 9.84 -8.68
N ASP A 142 19.35 10.99 -9.02
CA ASP A 142 18.70 12.30 -9.00
C ASP A 142 18.16 12.71 -10.38
N THR A 143 18.06 11.77 -11.33
CA THR A 143 17.53 12.02 -12.66
C THR A 143 16.12 12.60 -12.58
N PRO A 144 15.82 13.77 -13.19
CA PRO A 144 14.49 14.38 -13.13
C PRO A 144 13.36 13.45 -13.59
N PRO A 145 12.14 13.57 -13.04
CA PRO A 145 10.99 12.78 -13.45
C PRO A 145 10.71 12.85 -14.95
N ARG A 146 10.45 11.70 -15.59
CA ARG A 146 10.15 11.62 -17.04
C ARG A 146 8.76 11.05 -17.30
N ARG A 147 8.42 9.95 -16.63
CA ARG A 147 7.17 9.21 -16.83
C ARG A 147 6.48 8.99 -15.49
N VAL A 148 5.22 9.40 -15.40
CA VAL A 148 4.43 9.40 -14.16
C VAL A 148 3.34 8.33 -14.20
N LEU A 149 3.21 7.54 -13.14
CA LEU A 149 2.07 6.70 -12.88
C LEU A 149 1.16 7.40 -11.85
N VAL A 150 -0.12 7.59 -12.17
CA VAL A 150 -1.07 8.33 -11.33
C VAL A 150 -2.14 7.39 -10.78
N PRO A 151 -2.09 7.01 -9.48
CA PRO A 151 -3.16 6.23 -8.86
C PRO A 151 -4.50 6.98 -8.82
N VAL A 152 -5.59 6.28 -9.14
CA VAL A 152 -6.94 6.85 -9.26
C VAL A 152 -7.90 6.20 -8.27
N GLY A 153 -8.56 7.01 -7.45
CA GLY A 153 -9.57 6.58 -6.48
C GLY A 153 -11.03 6.88 -6.87
N GLY A 154 -11.25 7.66 -7.94
CA GLY A 154 -12.59 8.01 -8.44
C GLY A 154 -13.26 9.23 -7.77
N GLY A 155 -12.57 9.86 -6.81
CA GLY A 155 -13.01 11.10 -6.16
C GLY A 155 -12.53 12.36 -6.86
N LYS A 156 -12.97 13.52 -6.35
CA LYS A 156 -12.61 14.86 -6.85
C LYS A 156 -11.10 15.09 -6.90
N ASP A 157 -10.39 14.63 -5.87
CA ASP A 157 -8.94 14.81 -5.71
C ASP A 157 -8.19 14.10 -6.84
N SER A 158 -8.61 12.89 -7.23
CA SER A 158 -8.01 12.17 -8.36
C SER A 158 -8.16 12.93 -9.67
N ALA A 159 -9.34 13.51 -9.94
CA ALA A 159 -9.55 14.32 -11.15
C ALA A 159 -8.62 15.55 -11.17
N VAL A 160 -8.47 16.24 -10.03
CA VAL A 160 -7.56 17.39 -9.95
C VAL A 160 -6.10 16.96 -10.12
N ALA A 161 -5.67 15.88 -9.47
CA ALA A 161 -4.31 15.35 -9.61
C ALA A 161 -3.97 14.98 -11.06
N ILE A 162 -4.87 14.30 -11.76
CA ILE A 162 -4.74 13.96 -13.18
C ILE A 162 -4.52 15.22 -14.03
N GLU A 163 -5.31 16.28 -13.80
CA GLU A 163 -5.17 17.53 -14.56
C GLU A 163 -3.89 18.29 -14.24
N VAL A 164 -3.41 18.25 -12.99
CA VAL A 164 -2.11 18.85 -12.65
C VAL A 164 -0.98 18.12 -13.38
N VAL A 165 -0.98 16.78 -13.35
CA VAL A 165 0.03 15.97 -14.09
C VAL A 165 -0.10 16.20 -15.60
N ARG A 166 -1.32 16.27 -16.15
CA ARG A 166 -1.52 16.58 -17.57
C ARG A 166 -0.91 17.92 -17.98
N ARG A 167 -0.95 18.93 -17.10
CA ARG A 167 -0.37 20.26 -17.36
C ARG A 167 1.14 20.32 -17.22
N SER A 168 1.78 19.34 -16.56
CA SER A 168 3.25 19.29 -16.50
C SER A 168 3.88 18.92 -17.85
N GLY A 169 3.10 18.34 -18.76
CA GLY A 169 3.57 17.88 -20.06
C GLY A 169 4.33 16.54 -20.03
N LEU A 170 4.49 15.92 -18.86
CA LEU A 170 5.11 14.61 -18.72
C LEU A 170 4.19 13.52 -19.29
N GLU A 171 4.80 12.45 -19.80
CA GLU A 171 4.07 11.24 -20.16
C GLU A 171 3.51 10.59 -18.90
N PHE A 172 2.25 10.18 -18.92
CA PHE A 172 1.65 9.51 -17.77
C PHE A 172 0.57 8.49 -18.13
N ALA A 173 0.44 7.50 -17.25
CA ALA A 173 -0.67 6.55 -17.24
C ALA A 173 -1.41 6.60 -15.90
N LEU A 174 -2.63 6.07 -15.92
CA LEU A 174 -3.47 5.92 -14.74
C LEU A 174 -3.27 4.53 -14.15
N PHE A 175 -3.36 4.44 -12.83
CA PHE A 175 -3.24 3.19 -12.10
C PHE A 175 -4.39 3.00 -11.13
N SER A 176 -4.85 1.76 -10.95
CA SER A 176 -5.72 1.40 -9.84
C SER A 176 -5.52 -0.05 -9.40
N VAL A 177 -5.81 -0.30 -8.12
CA VAL A 177 -6.09 -1.64 -7.62
C VAL A 177 -7.60 -1.85 -7.66
N GLY A 178 -8.06 -2.77 -8.50
CA GLY A 178 -9.47 -2.96 -8.80
C GLY A 178 -10.03 -1.97 -9.82
N ALA A 179 -11.35 -2.00 -10.01
CA ALA A 179 -12.08 -1.22 -11.01
C ALA A 179 -13.44 -0.79 -10.47
N ALA A 180 -13.46 -0.06 -9.36
CA ALA A 180 -14.71 0.50 -8.85
C ALA A 180 -15.36 1.41 -9.93
N PRO A 181 -16.69 1.48 -10.05
CA PRO A 181 -17.35 2.27 -11.10
C PRO A 181 -16.92 3.74 -11.16
N ALA A 182 -16.60 4.35 -10.02
CA ALA A 182 -16.09 5.72 -9.96
C ALA A 182 -14.70 5.88 -10.60
N ILE A 183 -13.83 4.87 -10.42
CA ILE A 183 -12.51 4.81 -11.05
C ILE A 183 -12.68 4.67 -12.55
N GLU A 184 -13.52 3.73 -13.02
CA GLU A 184 -13.76 3.50 -14.45
C GLU A 184 -14.27 4.76 -15.15
N ARG A 185 -15.25 5.45 -14.56
CA ARG A 185 -15.74 6.73 -15.11
C ARG A 185 -14.67 7.81 -15.14
N THR A 186 -13.84 7.90 -14.09
CA THR A 186 -12.76 8.90 -14.03
C THR A 186 -11.69 8.62 -15.07
N VAL A 187 -11.29 7.36 -15.23
CA VAL A 187 -10.34 6.90 -16.26
C VAL A 187 -10.88 7.19 -17.67
N ALA A 188 -12.16 6.89 -17.92
CA ALA A 188 -12.78 7.15 -19.22
C ALA A 188 -12.78 8.64 -19.59
N VAL A 189 -13.05 9.53 -18.63
CA VAL A 189 -12.98 10.98 -18.85
C VAL A 189 -11.54 11.47 -19.02
N ALA A 190 -10.62 10.88 -18.26
CA ALA A 190 -9.21 11.26 -18.29
C ALA A 190 -8.52 10.84 -19.59
N ASP A 191 -9.01 9.83 -20.31
CA ASP A 191 -8.54 9.39 -21.63
C ASP A 191 -7.01 9.23 -21.69
N ARG A 192 -6.51 8.26 -20.91
CA ARG A 192 -5.10 7.88 -20.79
C ARG A 192 -4.98 6.37 -20.63
N PRO A 193 -3.81 5.77 -20.94
CA PRO A 193 -3.57 4.37 -20.64
C PRO A 193 -3.87 4.06 -19.18
N TRP A 194 -4.50 2.91 -18.93
CA TRP A 194 -4.91 2.49 -17.59
C TRP A 194 -4.33 1.13 -17.25
N LEU A 195 -3.42 1.12 -16.28
CA LEU A 195 -2.80 -0.08 -15.73
C LEU A 195 -3.59 -0.51 -14.50
N ARG A 196 -4.15 -1.72 -14.53
CA ARG A 196 -5.03 -2.23 -13.47
C ARG A 196 -4.44 -3.46 -12.81
N ALA A 197 -4.17 -3.36 -11.51
CA ALA A 197 -3.86 -4.51 -10.68
C ALA A 197 -5.14 -5.06 -10.02
N ARG A 198 -5.11 -6.33 -9.61
CA ARG A 198 -6.12 -6.93 -8.74
C ARG A 198 -5.48 -7.40 -7.45
N ARG A 199 -6.22 -7.29 -6.35
CA ARG A 199 -5.80 -7.72 -5.02
C ARG A 199 -6.76 -8.79 -4.53
N HIS A 200 -6.22 -9.91 -4.07
CA HIS A 200 -6.95 -11.04 -3.52
C HIS A 200 -6.45 -11.29 -2.10
N ILE A 201 -7.31 -10.98 -1.14
CA ILE A 201 -7.05 -11.25 0.28
C ILE A 201 -7.30 -12.73 0.57
N ASP A 202 -6.47 -13.32 1.44
CA ASP A 202 -6.67 -14.67 1.93
C ASP A 202 -8.12 -14.88 2.42
N PRO A 203 -8.81 -15.96 2.01
CA PRO A 203 -10.17 -16.24 2.43
C PRO A 203 -10.38 -16.24 3.96
N LEU A 204 -9.39 -16.67 4.75
CA LEU A 204 -9.49 -16.67 6.22
C LEU A 204 -9.73 -15.26 6.78
N VAL A 205 -9.11 -14.25 6.19
CA VAL A 205 -9.25 -12.85 6.58
C VAL A 205 -10.43 -12.19 5.86
N ARG A 206 -10.58 -12.43 4.56
CA ARG A 206 -11.64 -11.84 3.72
C ARG A 206 -13.03 -12.22 4.22
N ASP A 207 -13.24 -13.50 4.50
CA ASP A 207 -14.55 -14.07 4.86
C ASP A 207 -14.74 -14.12 6.39
N GLY A 208 -13.76 -13.65 7.17
CA GLY A 208 -13.85 -13.62 8.64
C GLY A 208 -13.92 -15.02 9.26
N LEU A 209 -13.23 -16.00 8.67
CA LEU A 209 -13.32 -17.41 9.10
C LEU A 209 -12.53 -17.69 10.38
N LEU A 210 -11.64 -16.79 10.82
CA LEU A 210 -10.99 -16.89 12.12
C LEU A 210 -11.90 -16.29 13.21
N HIS A 211 -12.63 -17.15 13.91
CA HIS A 211 -13.52 -16.71 14.98
C HIS A 211 -12.74 -16.04 16.11
N SER A 212 -13.17 -14.85 16.53
CA SER A 212 -12.47 -14.03 17.55
C SER A 212 -11.13 -13.44 17.11
N ALA A 213 -10.75 -13.53 15.82
CA ALA A 213 -9.62 -12.75 15.32
C ALA A 213 -9.88 -11.24 15.50
N LEU A 214 -8.81 -10.53 15.85
CA LEU A 214 -8.84 -9.08 15.92
C LEU A 214 -9.05 -8.51 14.50
N ASN A 215 -9.84 -7.45 14.39
CA ASN A 215 -10.14 -6.81 13.12
C ASN A 215 -10.29 -5.29 13.28
N GLY A 216 -10.07 -4.57 12.20
CA GLY A 216 -10.12 -3.11 12.17
C GLY A 216 -9.45 -2.54 10.92
N HIS A 217 -9.35 -1.22 10.90
CA HIS A 217 -8.76 -0.45 9.80
C HIS A 217 -7.29 -0.83 9.57
N VAL A 218 -6.87 -0.90 8.31
CA VAL A 218 -5.46 -1.07 7.93
C VAL A 218 -5.07 0.00 6.91
N PRO A 219 -3.78 0.39 6.85
CA PRO A 219 -3.31 1.46 5.98
C PRO A 219 -3.30 1.05 4.49
N VAL A 220 -4.47 0.88 3.87
CA VAL A 220 -4.63 0.38 2.49
C VAL A 220 -3.88 1.24 1.48
N THR A 221 -3.78 2.56 1.68
CA THR A 221 -3.03 3.44 0.76
C THR A 221 -1.56 3.04 0.71
N ALA A 222 -0.95 2.62 1.81
CA ALA A 222 0.45 2.16 1.83
C ALA A 222 0.65 0.93 0.94
N ILE A 223 -0.32 0.00 0.98
CA ILE A 223 -0.33 -1.20 0.13
C ILE A 223 -0.49 -0.80 -1.35
N VAL A 224 -1.48 0.06 -1.65
CA VAL A 224 -1.71 0.56 -3.02
C VAL A 224 -0.49 1.28 -3.58
N SER A 225 0.21 2.07 -2.76
CA SER A 225 1.46 2.72 -3.10
C SER A 225 2.55 1.72 -3.50
N CYS A 226 2.74 0.65 -2.73
CA CYS A 226 3.72 -0.40 -3.05
C CYS A 226 3.38 -1.13 -4.36
N VAL A 227 2.10 -1.43 -4.60
CA VAL A 227 1.66 -2.05 -5.87
C VAL A 227 1.88 -1.08 -7.04
N ALA A 228 1.58 0.21 -6.86
CA ALA A 228 1.82 1.23 -7.87
C ALA A 228 3.32 1.35 -8.21
N LEU A 229 4.20 1.26 -7.21
CA LEU A 229 5.65 1.30 -7.41
C LEU A 229 6.18 0.08 -8.18
N LEU A 230 5.67 -1.11 -7.88
CA LEU A 230 5.98 -2.32 -8.66
C LEU A 230 5.54 -2.17 -10.12
N VAL A 231 4.30 -1.74 -10.35
CA VAL A 231 3.77 -1.51 -11.71
C VAL A 231 4.54 -0.39 -12.42
N ALA A 232 4.93 0.66 -11.71
CA ALA A 232 5.76 1.73 -12.26
C ALA A 232 7.10 1.18 -12.74
N ALA A 233 7.80 0.41 -11.90
CA ALA A 233 9.08 -0.20 -12.27
C ALA A 233 8.95 -1.18 -13.44
N LEU A 234 7.90 -2.00 -13.48
CA LEU A 234 7.65 -2.95 -14.58
C LEU A 234 7.39 -2.24 -15.92
N HIS A 235 6.72 -1.09 -15.91
CA HIS A 235 6.34 -0.37 -17.13
C HIS A 235 7.27 0.81 -17.45
N GLY A 236 8.35 0.99 -16.70
CA GLY A 236 9.32 2.07 -16.91
C GLY A 236 8.79 3.46 -16.56
N TYR A 237 7.88 3.58 -15.60
CA TYR A 237 7.53 4.84 -14.94
C TYR A 237 8.48 5.07 -13.77
N ASP A 238 9.07 6.27 -13.69
CA ASP A 238 10.04 6.65 -12.65
C ASP A 238 9.40 7.39 -11.47
N THR A 239 8.10 7.68 -11.55
CA THR A 239 7.41 8.48 -10.54
C THR A 239 5.98 7.97 -10.33
N VAL A 240 5.59 7.78 -9.07
CA VAL A 240 4.20 7.56 -8.64
C VAL A 240 3.68 8.85 -7.99
N SER A 241 2.63 9.43 -8.56
CA SER A 241 2.03 10.70 -8.10
C SER A 241 0.66 10.47 -7.48
N LEU A 242 0.59 10.51 -6.15
CA LEU A 242 -0.63 10.34 -5.37
C LEU A 242 -1.45 11.64 -5.33
N ALA A 243 -2.75 11.50 -5.04
CA ALA A 243 -3.68 12.63 -4.92
C ALA A 243 -3.92 13.09 -3.47
N ASN A 244 -3.10 12.70 -2.49
CA ASN A 244 -3.34 13.07 -1.11
C ASN A 244 -3.12 14.57 -0.88
N GLU A 245 -4.00 15.19 -0.10
CA GLU A 245 -3.95 16.62 0.18
C GLU A 245 -3.50 16.92 1.62
N ARG A 246 -3.49 18.20 2.01
CA ARG A 246 -2.91 18.63 3.29
C ARG A 246 -3.65 18.07 4.52
N SER A 247 -4.98 18.05 4.52
CA SER A 247 -5.80 17.64 5.65
C SER A 247 -5.73 16.15 5.96
N ALA A 248 -5.33 15.31 4.99
CA ALA A 248 -4.99 13.90 5.19
C ALA A 248 -3.88 13.65 6.24
N SER A 249 -3.18 14.69 6.69
CA SER A 249 -2.20 14.59 7.78
C SER A 249 -2.80 14.80 9.17
N ALA A 250 -4.03 15.30 9.27
CA ALA A 250 -4.68 15.59 10.55
C ALA A 250 -5.17 14.31 11.23
N GLY A 251 -4.92 14.20 12.53
CA GLY A 251 -5.54 13.17 13.35
C GLY A 251 -7.02 13.43 13.57
N ASN A 252 -7.75 12.38 13.94
CA ASN A 252 -9.19 12.46 14.17
C ASN A 252 -9.66 11.73 15.44
N ARG A 253 -8.75 11.09 16.18
CA ARG A 253 -9.05 10.35 17.41
C ARG A 253 -7.86 10.35 18.37
N TRP A 254 -8.10 10.31 19.67
CA TRP A 254 -7.05 10.12 20.69
C TRP A 254 -7.14 8.73 21.30
N PHE A 255 -6.00 8.06 21.47
CA PHE A 255 -5.90 6.73 22.09
C PHE A 255 -4.45 6.45 22.50
N ASP A 256 -4.24 5.77 23.64
CA ASP A 256 -2.90 5.45 24.17
C ASP A 256 -1.98 6.68 24.28
N GLY A 257 -2.55 7.86 24.56
CA GLY A 257 -1.83 9.14 24.63
C GLY A 257 -1.37 9.71 23.29
N VAL A 258 -1.76 9.10 22.16
CA VAL A 258 -1.36 9.49 20.81
C VAL A 258 -2.58 9.94 20.00
N GLU A 259 -2.38 10.94 19.15
CA GLU A 259 -3.37 11.33 18.15
C GLU A 259 -3.33 10.34 16.98
N ILE A 260 -4.38 9.54 16.83
CA ILE A 260 -4.58 8.61 15.73
C ILE A 260 -5.09 9.38 14.51
N ASN A 261 -4.45 9.13 13.37
CA ASN A 261 -4.92 9.52 12.05
C ASN A 261 -5.52 8.29 11.32
N HIS A 262 -6.85 8.25 11.15
CA HIS A 262 -7.57 7.25 10.33
C HIS A 262 -7.00 7.10 8.91
N GLN A 263 -6.40 8.17 8.38
CA GLN A 263 -5.79 8.21 7.06
C GLN A 263 -4.26 8.31 7.15
N PHE A 264 -3.63 7.74 8.18
CA PHE A 264 -2.18 7.84 8.42
C PHE A 264 -1.34 7.63 7.14
N SER A 265 -1.66 6.60 6.36
CA SER A 265 -0.96 6.26 5.10
C SER A 265 -1.08 7.31 3.98
N LYS A 266 -1.87 8.35 4.17
CA LYS A 266 -2.00 9.52 3.29
C LYS A 266 -1.36 10.78 3.87
N SER A 267 -0.77 10.71 5.06
CA SER A 267 -0.12 11.83 5.73
C SER A 267 1.22 12.20 5.10
N ALA A 268 1.69 13.42 5.35
CA ALA A 268 3.04 13.85 4.94
C ALA A 268 4.15 13.01 5.61
N ARG A 269 3.91 12.56 6.86
CA ARG A 269 4.84 11.70 7.61
C ARG A 269 5.02 10.34 6.93
N ALA A 270 3.91 9.69 6.56
CA ALA A 270 3.97 8.42 5.83
C ALA A 270 4.66 8.58 4.47
N GLU A 271 4.37 9.66 3.75
CA GLU A 271 5.00 9.97 2.46
C GLU A 271 6.52 10.16 2.58
N ALA A 272 7.00 10.89 3.58
CA ALA A 272 8.43 11.06 3.83
C ALA A 272 9.12 9.72 4.14
N LEU A 273 8.53 8.89 5.01
CA LEU A 273 9.07 7.56 5.32
C LEU A 273 9.12 6.64 4.09
N PHE A 274 8.10 6.71 3.23
CA PHE A 274 8.10 6.00 1.95
C PHE A 274 9.19 6.51 1.01
N ALA A 275 9.37 7.82 0.90
CA ALA A 275 10.42 8.41 0.07
C ALA A 275 11.82 7.98 0.56
N ASP A 276 12.02 7.93 1.88
CA ASP A 276 13.27 7.50 2.50
C ASP A 276 13.56 6.02 2.22
N ALA A 277 12.57 5.14 2.41
CA ALA A 277 12.67 3.73 2.06
C ALA A 277 12.94 3.54 0.56
N LEU A 278 12.29 4.31 -0.32
CA LEU A 278 12.51 4.19 -1.77
C LEU A 278 13.90 4.63 -2.22
N ARG A 279 14.47 5.67 -1.61
CA ARG A 279 15.86 6.07 -1.89
C ARG A 279 16.84 4.95 -1.58
N GLU A 280 16.54 4.15 -0.55
CA GLU A 280 17.33 3.00 -0.14
C GLU A 280 17.10 1.76 -1.04
N VAL A 281 15.85 1.45 -1.42
CA VAL A 281 15.54 0.18 -2.12
C VAL A 281 15.36 0.30 -3.64
N ALA A 282 15.09 1.48 -4.17
CA ALA A 282 14.80 1.70 -5.58
C ALA A 282 15.18 3.12 -6.03
N PRO A 283 16.47 3.54 -5.93
CA PRO A 283 16.90 4.88 -6.33
C PRO A 283 16.46 5.20 -7.76
N GLY A 284 16.03 6.44 -7.98
CA GLY A 284 15.45 6.91 -9.24
C GLY A 284 13.94 6.72 -9.36
N LEU A 285 13.33 5.87 -8.54
CA LEU A 285 11.87 5.76 -8.43
C LEU A 285 11.35 6.67 -7.31
N ARG A 286 10.31 7.45 -7.60
CA ARG A 286 9.77 8.47 -6.67
C ARG A 286 8.32 8.19 -6.30
N LEU A 287 7.94 8.56 -5.08
CA LEU A 287 6.56 8.60 -4.62
C LEU A 287 6.31 9.91 -3.88
N PHE A 288 5.30 10.67 -4.31
CA PHE A 288 4.88 11.89 -3.62
C PHE A 288 3.40 12.18 -3.89
N SER A 289 2.80 13.08 -3.11
CA SER A 289 1.43 13.53 -3.37
C SER A 289 1.40 14.91 -4.03
N ILE A 290 0.94 14.99 -5.29
CA ILE A 290 0.93 16.25 -6.06
C ILE A 290 0.00 17.31 -5.46
N LEU A 291 -1.00 16.89 -4.69
CA LEU A 291 -1.96 17.78 -4.03
C LEU A 291 -1.57 18.14 -2.59
N ARG A 292 -0.41 17.69 -2.08
CA ARG A 292 0.04 17.96 -0.70
C ARG A 292 -0.02 19.44 -0.30
N PRO A 293 0.34 20.42 -1.16
CA PRO A 293 0.28 21.83 -0.79
C PRO A 293 -1.15 22.39 -0.71
N ALA A 294 -2.12 21.72 -1.33
CA ALA A 294 -3.48 22.20 -1.48
C ALA A 294 -4.35 21.89 -0.25
N SER A 295 -5.26 22.81 0.07
CA SER A 295 -6.38 22.53 0.97
C SER A 295 -7.54 21.91 0.22
N GLU A 296 -8.44 21.26 0.96
CA GLU A 296 -9.71 20.78 0.40
C GLU A 296 -10.50 21.87 -0.34
N LEU A 297 -10.55 23.10 0.20
CA LEU A 297 -11.23 24.22 -0.48
C LEU A 297 -10.57 24.58 -1.82
N SER A 298 -9.23 24.58 -1.88
CA SER A 298 -8.50 24.83 -3.13
C SER A 298 -8.75 23.72 -4.16
N ILE A 299 -8.82 22.46 -3.72
CA ILE A 299 -9.13 21.31 -4.58
C ILE A 299 -10.57 21.39 -5.08
N ALA A 300 -11.53 21.68 -4.21
CA ALA A 300 -12.93 21.86 -4.59
C ALA A 300 -13.09 22.99 -5.63
N ARG A 301 -12.40 24.12 -5.44
CA ARG A 301 -12.38 25.23 -6.40
C ARG A 301 -11.77 24.82 -7.75
N ALA A 302 -10.68 24.06 -7.73
CA ALA A 302 -10.08 23.55 -8.96
C ALA A 302 -11.02 22.58 -9.68
N PHE A 303 -11.59 21.62 -8.95
CA PHE A 303 -12.54 20.62 -9.46
C PHE A 303 -13.82 21.24 -10.03
N ALA A 304 -14.34 22.30 -9.43
CA ALA A 304 -15.52 23.02 -9.95
C ALA A 304 -15.32 23.52 -11.40
N ARG A 305 -14.07 23.76 -11.82
CA ARG A 305 -13.72 24.17 -13.19
C ARG A 305 -13.52 22.97 -14.14
N LEU A 306 -13.46 21.75 -13.62
CA LEU A 306 -13.23 20.51 -14.38
C LEU A 306 -14.55 19.84 -14.78
N THR A 307 -15.40 20.56 -15.51
CA THR A 307 -16.78 20.17 -15.82
C THR A 307 -16.93 18.79 -16.45
N ARG A 308 -15.94 18.34 -17.22
CA ARG A 308 -15.92 16.99 -17.82
C ARG A 308 -15.97 15.85 -16.79
N TYR A 309 -15.45 16.06 -15.58
CA TYR A 309 -15.43 15.05 -14.52
C TYR A 309 -16.67 15.06 -13.63
N HIS A 310 -17.56 16.06 -13.75
CA HIS A 310 -18.71 16.23 -12.84
C HIS A 310 -19.70 15.06 -12.89
N ARG A 311 -19.79 14.34 -14.03
CA ARG A 311 -20.62 13.13 -14.16
C ARG A 311 -19.86 11.83 -13.83
N ALA A 312 -18.55 11.91 -13.64
CA ALA A 312 -17.70 10.75 -13.41
C ALA A 312 -17.43 10.50 -11.92
N PHE A 313 -17.20 11.57 -11.16
CA PHE A 313 -16.76 11.46 -9.77
C PHE A 313 -17.84 10.92 -8.84
N THR A 314 -17.41 10.35 -7.72
CA THR A 314 -18.26 10.13 -6.55
C THR A 314 -17.79 11.03 -5.42
N SER A 315 -18.72 11.66 -4.71
CA SER A 315 -18.39 12.23 -3.40
C SER A 315 -18.11 11.09 -2.44
N CYS A 316 -17.05 11.24 -1.65
CA CYS A 316 -16.89 10.49 -0.41
C CYS A 316 -17.99 10.92 0.58
#